data_AF-A0A6A6B1V7-F1
#
_entry.id   AF-A0A6A6B1V7-F1
#
_cell.length_a   1.000
_cell.length_b   1.000
_cell.length_c   1.000
_cell.angle_alpha   90.00
_cell.angle_beta   90.00
_cell.angle_gamma   90.00
#
_symmetry.space_group_name_H-M   'P 1'
#
loop_
_entity.id
_entity.type
_entity.pdbx_description
1 polymer ?
#
loop_
_entity_poly.entity_id
_entity_poly.type
_entity_poly.pdbx_seq_one_letter_code
_entity_poly.pdbx_strand_id
1 'polypeptide(L)'
;IYWRVQDEYSGTYYSPGYGFFARDTSSEIDFTRNHMVHDALAKHLDWGNRCPTPFISVYCDEETAFEEADRRVLRRNGNVTVSKIHTRRSQCPLEYRNVQILAIKHDVWIPERAFHNSKFEYVFLHHIPAECI
;
A
#
# COMPACT_ATOMS: atom_id res chain seq x y z
N ILE A 1 -6.49 -12.53 -3.00
CA ILE A 1 -5.40 -12.66 -1.99
C ILE A 1 -4.39 -11.60 -2.38
N TYR A 2 -3.83 -10.90 -1.40
CA TYR A 2 -2.78 -9.91 -1.58
C TYR A 2 -1.64 -10.18 -0.60
N TRP A 3 -0.50 -9.53 -0.78
CA TRP A 3 0.69 -9.68 0.06
C TRP A 3 1.21 -8.30 0.48
N ARG A 4 1.33 -8.06 1.79
CA ARG A 4 1.88 -6.83 2.36
C ARG A 4 3.33 -7.06 2.73
N VAL A 5 4.24 -6.30 2.12
CA VAL A 5 5.65 -6.24 2.54
C VAL A 5 5.83 -5.07 3.50
N GLN A 6 6.31 -5.34 4.71
CA GLN A 6 6.56 -4.31 5.72
C GLN A 6 7.98 -4.40 6.27
N ASP A 7 8.55 -3.25 6.60
CA ASP A 7 9.81 -3.07 7.31
C ASP A 7 9.70 -1.86 8.25
N GLU A 8 10.77 -1.54 8.97
CA GLU A 8 10.84 -0.40 9.90
C GLU A 8 10.66 0.98 9.25
N TYR A 9 10.82 1.10 7.93
CA TYR A 9 10.66 2.36 7.17
C TYR A 9 9.28 2.50 6.53
N SER A 10 8.42 1.50 6.68
CA SER A 10 7.10 1.51 6.09
C SER A 10 6.22 2.58 6.74
N GLY A 11 5.53 3.38 5.92
CA GLY A 11 4.56 4.38 6.37
C GLY A 11 3.23 3.81 6.90
N THR A 12 3.26 2.59 7.42
CA THR A 12 2.11 1.84 7.94
C THR A 12 2.54 1.12 9.21
N TYR A 13 1.61 0.82 10.12
CA TYR A 13 1.90 0.02 11.30
C TYR A 13 0.92 -1.14 11.44
N TYR A 14 1.37 -2.22 12.07
CA TYR A 14 0.53 -3.36 12.46
C TYR A 14 0.15 -3.23 13.93
N SER A 15 -1.12 -3.38 14.25
CA SER A 15 -1.64 -3.42 15.61
C SER A 15 -2.26 -4.79 15.87
N PRO A 16 -1.72 -5.60 16.81
CA PRO A 16 -2.27 -6.91 17.14
C PRO A 16 -3.76 -6.87 17.45
N GLY A 17 -4.54 -7.74 16.81
CA GLY A 17 -6.00 -7.80 16.97
C GLY A 17 -6.78 -6.77 16.14
N TYR A 18 -6.11 -5.77 15.56
CA TYR A 18 -6.75 -4.75 14.73
C TYR A 18 -6.30 -4.77 13.26
N GLY A 19 -5.06 -5.14 12.98
CA GLY A 19 -4.53 -5.28 11.62
C GLY A 19 -3.60 -4.13 11.20
N PHE A 20 -3.54 -3.83 9.91
CA PHE A 20 -2.66 -2.78 9.37
C PHE A 20 -3.37 -1.44 9.27
N PHE A 21 -2.68 -0.38 9.65
CA PHE A 21 -3.13 0.99 9.50
C PHE A 21 -2.17 1.80 8.63
N ALA A 22 -2.72 2.63 7.76
CA ALA A 22 -1.98 3.72 7.16
C ALA A 22 -1.55 4.69 8.26
N ARG A 23 -0.42 5.38 8.08
CA ARG A 23 -0.01 6.40 9.05
C ARG A 23 -0.91 7.64 9.02
N ASP A 24 -1.64 7.86 7.93
CA ASP A 24 -2.73 8.83 7.86
C ASP A 24 -4.09 8.11 7.82
N THR A 25 -4.81 8.15 8.95
CA THR A 25 -6.16 7.60 9.08
C THR A 25 -7.24 8.68 9.07
N SER A 26 -6.85 9.95 8.90
CA SER A 26 -7.73 11.11 9.08
C SER A 26 -8.13 11.78 7.77
N SER A 27 -7.32 11.66 6.71
CA SER A 27 -7.66 12.24 5.42
C SER A 27 -8.94 11.64 4.86
N GLU A 28 -9.96 12.46 4.63
CA GLU A 28 -11.21 12.03 4.00
C GLU A 28 -11.01 11.86 2.49
N ILE A 29 -10.44 10.71 2.10
CA ILE A 29 -10.18 10.37 0.70
C ILE A 29 -11.20 9.36 0.23
N ASP A 30 -11.66 9.56 -1.00
CA ASP A 30 -12.54 8.67 -1.73
C ASP A 30 -11.96 8.54 -3.13
N PHE A 31 -11.74 7.32 -3.62
CA PHE A 31 -11.15 7.09 -4.95
C PHE A 31 -11.96 7.67 -6.14
N THR A 32 -13.13 8.24 -5.89
CA THR A 32 -13.94 8.98 -6.86
C THR A 32 -13.64 10.49 -6.91
N ARG A 33 -13.09 11.10 -5.84
CA ARG A 33 -12.84 12.55 -5.75
C ARG A 33 -11.43 12.91 -6.22
N ASN A 34 -11.34 13.68 -7.30
CA ASN A 34 -10.14 13.76 -8.14
C ASN A 34 -8.90 14.39 -7.45
N HIS A 35 -9.00 15.63 -6.93
CA HIS A 35 -7.81 16.36 -6.48
C HIS A 35 -7.12 15.77 -5.25
N MET A 36 -7.86 15.27 -4.26
CA MET A 36 -7.27 14.72 -3.03
C MET A 36 -6.55 13.38 -3.30
N VAL A 37 -7.09 12.57 -4.21
CA VAL A 37 -6.46 11.30 -4.60
C VAL A 37 -5.19 11.58 -5.39
N HIS A 38 -5.19 12.57 -6.30
CA HIS A 38 -3.99 12.95 -7.04
C HIS A 38 -2.82 13.24 -6.09
N ASP A 39 -2.99 14.17 -5.15
CA ASP A 39 -1.91 14.62 -4.27
C ASP A 39 -1.45 13.52 -3.32
N ALA A 40 -2.40 12.75 -2.76
CA ALA A 40 -2.07 11.64 -1.88
C ALA A 40 -1.31 10.53 -2.63
N LEU A 41 -1.72 10.22 -3.86
CA LEU A 41 -1.11 9.14 -4.65
C LEU A 41 0.26 9.56 -5.19
N ALA A 42 0.42 10.80 -5.64
CA ALA A 42 1.71 11.34 -6.05
C ALA A 42 2.73 11.27 -4.90
N LYS A 43 2.33 11.65 -3.68
CA LYS A 43 3.15 11.50 -2.47
C LYS A 43 3.44 10.04 -2.13
N HIS A 44 2.50 9.14 -2.36
CA HIS A 44 2.68 7.72 -2.07
C HIS A 44 3.67 7.04 -3.02
N LEU A 45 3.66 7.44 -4.30
CA LEU A 45 4.54 6.94 -5.33
C LEU A 45 5.97 7.50 -5.23
N ASP A 46 6.16 8.61 -4.53
CA ASP A 46 7.48 9.10 -4.19
C ASP A 46 8.11 8.29 -3.05
N TRP A 47 9.02 7.37 -3.38
CA TRP A 47 9.76 6.58 -2.39
C TRP A 47 10.65 7.40 -1.43
N GLY A 48 10.95 8.65 -1.79
CA GLY A 48 11.64 9.62 -0.93
C GLY A 48 10.72 10.29 0.08
N ASN A 49 9.40 10.21 -0.13
CA ASN A 49 8.42 10.84 0.73
C ASN A 49 8.47 10.21 2.14
N ARG A 50 8.38 11.09 3.14
CA ARG A 50 8.29 10.74 4.56
C ARG A 50 7.00 11.25 5.19
N CYS A 51 6.19 12.00 4.44
CA CYS A 51 4.87 12.42 4.87
C CYS A 51 3.92 11.21 4.88
N PRO A 52 3.14 11.03 5.96
CA PRO A 52 2.08 10.02 6.00
C PRO A 52 1.14 10.12 4.79
N THR A 53 0.75 8.97 4.26
CA THR A 53 -0.26 8.83 3.21
C THR A 53 -1.38 7.93 3.69
N PRO A 54 -2.62 8.07 3.18
CA PRO A 54 -3.76 7.26 3.60
C PRO A 54 -3.73 5.82 3.06
N PHE A 55 -2.67 5.46 2.32
CA PHE A 55 -2.61 4.21 1.58
C PHE A 55 -1.71 3.18 2.26
N ILE A 56 -2.17 1.93 2.24
CA ILE A 56 -1.42 0.74 2.58
C ILE A 56 -1.12 -0.01 1.28
N SER A 57 0.15 -0.03 0.88
CA SER A 57 0.61 -0.71 -0.34
C SER A 57 0.66 -2.23 -0.14
N VAL A 58 0.08 -2.98 -1.05
CA VAL A 58 0.13 -4.45 -1.11
C VAL A 58 0.34 -4.91 -2.55
N TYR A 59 0.77 -6.15 -2.73
CA TYR A 59 0.94 -6.78 -4.04
C TYR A 59 -0.17 -7.78 -4.29
N CYS A 60 -0.63 -7.88 -5.54
CA CYS A 60 -1.56 -8.95 -5.97
C CYS A 60 -0.84 -10.20 -6.49
N ASP A 61 0.49 -10.18 -6.48
CA ASP A 61 1.35 -11.25 -6.96
C ASP A 61 2.35 -11.62 -5.85
N GLU A 62 2.48 -12.92 -5.60
CA GLU A 62 3.31 -13.44 -4.50
C GLU A 62 4.80 -13.26 -4.80
N GLU A 63 5.22 -13.64 -6.01
CA GLU A 63 6.62 -13.56 -6.44
C GLU A 63 7.14 -12.12 -6.35
N THR A 64 6.39 -11.16 -6.89
CA THR A 64 6.70 -9.73 -6.80
C THR A 64 6.83 -9.26 -5.34
N ALA A 65 5.98 -9.75 -4.43
CA ALA A 65 6.05 -9.39 -3.01
C ALA A 65 7.33 -9.92 -2.34
N PHE A 66 7.73 -11.15 -2.67
CA PHE A 66 8.97 -11.73 -2.15
C PHE A 66 10.21 -11.08 -2.76
N GLU A 67 10.21 -10.76 -4.06
CA GLU A 67 11.29 -9.98 -4.68
C GLU A 67 11.47 -8.61 -4.02
N GLU A 68 10.37 -7.93 -3.70
CA GLU A 68 10.40 -6.66 -2.97
C GLU A 68 10.92 -6.83 -1.53
N ALA A 69 10.57 -7.92 -0.86
CA ALA A 69 11.10 -8.25 0.47
C ALA A 69 12.61 -8.52 0.41
N ASP A 70 13.07 -9.33 -0.54
CA ASP A 70 14.49 -9.64 -0.76
C ASP A 70 15.28 -8.37 -1.08
N ARG A 71 14.72 -7.48 -1.91
CA ARG A 71 15.31 -6.17 -2.20
C ARG A 71 15.52 -5.32 -0.94
N ARG A 72 14.57 -5.35 0.01
CA ARG A 72 14.69 -4.63 1.31
C ARG A 72 15.73 -5.28 2.22
N VAL A 73 15.81 -6.61 2.24
CA VAL A 73 16.86 -7.35 2.96
C VAL A 73 18.24 -7.01 2.40
N LEU A 74 18.41 -6.99 1.07
CA LEU A 74 19.67 -6.61 0.41
C LEU A 74 20.09 -5.16 0.71
N ARG A 75 19.10 -4.28 0.94
CA ARG A 75 19.32 -2.90 1.41
C ARG A 75 19.60 -2.79 2.92
N ARG A 76 19.65 -3.92 3.63
CA ARG A 76 19.86 -4.04 5.08
C ARG A 76 18.76 -3.39 5.93
N ASN A 77 17.53 -3.35 5.41
CA ASN A 77 16.38 -2.92 6.21
C ASN A 77 16.12 -3.96 7.31
N GLY A 78 15.85 -3.49 8.53
CA GLY A 78 15.44 -4.35 9.63
C GLY A 78 13.98 -4.79 9.54
N ASN A 79 13.65 -5.90 10.21
CA ASN A 79 12.28 -6.37 10.44
C ASN A 79 11.42 -6.53 9.18
N VAL A 80 12.02 -7.01 8.08
CA VAL A 80 11.30 -7.28 6.84
C VAL A 80 10.34 -8.45 7.05
N THR A 81 9.06 -8.23 6.78
CA THR A 81 7.98 -9.21 6.90
C THR A 81 7.10 -9.20 5.66
N VAL A 82 6.54 -10.36 5.33
CA VAL A 82 5.54 -10.52 4.27
C VAL A 82 4.29 -11.13 4.91
N SER A 83 3.17 -10.43 4.85
CA SER A 83 1.88 -10.88 5.39
C SER A 83 0.88 -11.15 4.27
N LYS A 84 0.13 -12.24 4.39
CA LYS A 84 -0.89 -12.63 3.42
C LYS A 84 -2.22 -11.97 3.78
N ILE A 85 -2.89 -11.38 2.80
CA ILE A 85 -4.14 -10.64 2.99
C ILE A 85 -5.28 -11.34 2.23
N HIS A 86 -6.23 -11.87 2.99
CA HIS A 86 -7.43 -12.56 2.55
C HIS A 86 -8.65 -11.63 2.59
N THR A 87 -8.79 -10.74 1.60
CA THR A 87 -9.88 -9.75 1.55
C THR A 87 -11.30 -10.33 1.66
N ARG A 88 -11.52 -11.57 1.23
CA ARG A 88 -12.81 -12.28 1.37
C ARG A 88 -13.20 -12.60 2.81
N ARG A 89 -12.27 -12.49 3.77
CA ARG A 89 -12.55 -12.69 5.20
C ARG A 89 -13.07 -11.44 5.89
N SER A 90 -12.99 -10.28 5.23
CA SER A 90 -13.43 -9.03 5.86
C SER A 90 -14.92 -9.06 6.13
N GLN A 91 -15.30 -8.62 7.33
CA GLN A 91 -16.70 -8.44 7.71
C GLN A 91 -17.25 -7.09 7.25
N CYS A 92 -16.38 -6.18 6.82
CA CYS A 92 -16.70 -4.85 6.35
C CYS A 92 -16.23 -4.64 4.90
N PRO A 93 -16.82 -3.70 4.14
CA PRO A 93 -16.29 -3.31 2.84
C PRO A 93 -14.87 -2.76 2.97
N LEU A 94 -13.93 -3.30 2.18
CA LEU A 94 -12.58 -2.77 2.05
C LEU A 94 -12.49 -1.89 0.80
N GLU A 95 -11.93 -0.70 0.94
CA GLU A 95 -11.67 0.18 -0.19
C GLU A 95 -10.22 0.00 -0.67
N TYR A 96 -10.04 -0.52 -1.89
CA TYR A 96 -8.73 -0.72 -2.49
C TYR A 96 -8.75 -0.65 -4.02
N ARG A 97 -7.67 -0.21 -4.64
CA ARG A 97 -7.53 -0.10 -6.11
C ARG A 97 -6.11 -0.42 -6.57
N ASN A 98 -6.00 -0.90 -7.81
CA ASN A 98 -4.70 -1.02 -8.46
C ASN A 98 -4.08 0.36 -8.67
N VAL A 99 -2.79 0.49 -8.39
CA VAL A 99 -2.07 1.77 -8.42
C VAL A 99 -2.04 2.37 -9.82
N GLN A 100 -1.77 1.58 -10.87
CA GLN A 100 -1.73 2.11 -12.24
C GLN A 100 -3.10 2.59 -12.72
N ILE A 101 -4.15 1.82 -12.45
CA ILE A 101 -5.52 2.23 -12.77
C ILE A 101 -5.87 3.54 -12.05
N LEU A 102 -5.49 3.65 -10.77
CA LEU A 102 -5.76 4.83 -9.98
C LEU A 102 -4.97 6.05 -10.48
N ALA A 103 -3.70 5.85 -10.85
CA ALA A 103 -2.84 6.89 -11.39
C ALA A 103 -3.36 7.42 -12.73
N ILE A 104 -3.75 6.54 -13.66
CA ILE A 104 -4.36 6.93 -14.94
C ILE A 104 -5.65 7.72 -14.72
N LYS A 105 -6.51 7.26 -13.80
CA LYS A 105 -7.80 7.91 -13.52
C LYS A 105 -7.64 9.34 -12.98
N HIS A 106 -6.60 9.58 -12.20
CA HIS A 106 -6.37 10.84 -11.49
C HIS A 106 -5.20 11.64 -12.04
N ASP A 107 -4.71 11.33 -13.24
CA ASP A 107 -3.61 12.02 -13.92
C ASP A 107 -2.31 12.13 -13.09
N VAL A 108 -1.99 11.05 -12.36
CA VAL A 108 -0.78 10.98 -11.53
C VAL A 108 0.35 10.34 -12.32
N TRP A 109 1.48 11.04 -12.43
CA TRP A 109 2.68 10.46 -13.01
C TRP A 109 3.31 9.41 -12.08
N ILE A 110 3.55 8.21 -12.61
CA ILE A 110 4.27 7.16 -11.90
C ILE A 110 5.76 7.25 -12.25
N PRO A 111 6.65 7.46 -11.26
CA PRO A 111 8.08 7.47 -11.52
C PRO A 111 8.58 6.14 -12.12
N GLU A 112 9.53 6.19 -13.05
CA GLU A 112 10.09 5.00 -13.72
C GLU A 112 10.55 3.92 -12.72
N ARG A 113 11.23 4.34 -11.64
CA ARG A 113 11.67 3.45 -10.55
C ARG A 113 10.53 2.69 -9.84
N ALA A 114 9.31 3.23 -9.88
CA ALA A 114 8.11 2.65 -9.29
C ALA A 114 7.22 1.97 -10.34
N PHE A 115 7.44 2.24 -11.64
CA PHE A 115 6.56 1.81 -12.71
C PHE A 115 6.42 0.29 -12.80
N HIS A 116 7.53 -0.45 -12.77
CA HIS A 116 7.49 -1.92 -12.80
C HIS A 116 6.73 -2.51 -11.60
N ASN A 117 7.02 -2.05 -10.39
CA ASN A 117 6.37 -2.55 -9.18
C ASN A 117 4.89 -2.16 -9.12
N SER A 118 4.53 -0.97 -9.62
CA SER A 118 3.16 -0.44 -9.58
C SER A 118 2.13 -1.28 -10.33
N LYS A 119 2.57 -2.10 -11.31
CA LYS A 119 1.70 -2.99 -12.07
C LYS A 119 0.97 -3.99 -11.17
N PHE A 120 1.68 -4.54 -10.19
CA PHE A 120 1.15 -5.53 -9.25
C PHE A 120 0.70 -4.89 -7.93
N GLU A 121 0.95 -3.60 -7.77
CA GLU A 121 0.65 -2.86 -6.56
C GLU A 121 -0.83 -2.45 -6.49
N TYR A 122 -1.40 -2.66 -5.32
CA TYR A 122 -2.70 -2.18 -4.91
C TYR A 122 -2.55 -1.34 -3.65
N VAL A 123 -3.35 -0.30 -3.54
CA VAL A 123 -3.45 0.53 -2.34
C VAL A 123 -4.77 0.27 -1.66
N PHE A 124 -4.70 -0.09 -0.38
CA PHE A 124 -5.84 -0.13 0.54
C PHE A 124 -5.94 1.21 1.26
N LEU A 125 -7.16 1.70 1.47
CA LEU A 125 -7.41 2.96 2.14
C LEU A 125 -7.52 2.75 3.65
N HIS A 126 -6.71 3.49 4.42
CA HIS A 126 -6.66 3.61 5.88
C HIS A 126 -6.38 2.34 6.69
N HIS A 127 -7.07 1.22 6.42
CA HIS A 127 -7.09 0.07 7.31
C HIS A 127 -7.28 -1.26 6.56
N ILE A 128 -6.49 -2.26 6.97
CA ILE A 128 -6.71 -3.68 6.64
C ILE A 128 -6.98 -4.40 7.96
N PRO A 129 -8.20 -4.91 8.19
CA PRO A 129 -8.58 -5.58 9.43
C PRO A 129 -7.79 -6.85 9.73
N ALA A 130 -7.63 -7.18 11.02
CA ALA A 130 -6.86 -8.35 11.48
C ALA A 130 -7.41 -9.69 10.96
N GLU A 131 -8.73 -9.82 10.78
CA GLU A 131 -9.34 -11.05 10.26
C GLU A 131 -8.95 -11.34 8.79
N CYS A 132 -8.43 -10.34 8.09
CA CYS A 132 -7.90 -10.50 6.74
C CYS A 132 -6.46 -11.00 6.72
N ILE A 133 -5.74 -11.01 7.84
CA ILE A 133 -4.30 -11.30 7.91
C ILE A 133 -4.06 -12.76 8.31
#